data_AF-A0A2J6QWA0-F1
#
_entry.id   AF-A0A2J6QWA0-F1
#
_cell.length_a   1.000
_cell.length_b   1.000
_cell.length_c   1.000
_cell.angle_alpha   90.00
_cell.angle_beta   90.00
_cell.angle_gamma   90.00
#
_symmetry.space_group_name_H-M   'P 1'
#
loop_
_entity.id
_entity.type
_entity.pdbx_description
1 polymer ?
#
loop_
_entity_poly.entity_id
_entity_poly.type
_entity_poly.pdbx_seq_one_letter_code
_entity_poly.pdbx_strand_id
1 'polypeptide(L)'
;MPVVLEALLTAFWVEGRPTHELNTLREVLVSVLGESTTDDILLKSGSNGAKDLLFANTKAALAEGAFGLPWFVARNNQGNSQSFWGFDHLAQVMDHLGLEVTDSIRALEHGWRSML
;
A
#
# COMPACT_ATOMS: atom_id res chain seq x y z
N MET A 1 8.26 2.28 7.24
CA MET A 1 7.29 2.36 6.13
C MET A 1 5.89 1.92 6.56
N PRO A 2 5.66 0.71 7.14
CA PRO A 2 4.31 0.29 7.54
C PRO A 2 3.63 1.25 8.51
N VAL A 3 4.36 1.72 9.55
CA VAL A 3 3.83 2.62 10.58
C VAL A 3 3.38 3.99 10.08
N VAL A 4 4.01 4.51 9.02
CA VAL A 4 3.64 5.82 8.43
C VAL A 4 2.36 5.69 7.63
N LEU A 5 2.27 4.64 6.80
CA LEU A 5 1.08 4.37 6.01
C LEU A 5 -0.12 4.06 6.91
N GLU A 6 0.08 3.27 7.97
CA GLU A 6 -0.94 2.97 8.98
C GLU A 6 -1.46 4.24 9.67
N ALA A 7 -0.57 5.12 10.11
CA ALA A 7 -0.96 6.39 10.73
C ALA A 7 -1.74 7.29 9.77
N LEU A 8 -1.31 7.41 8.51
CA LEU A 8 -2.01 8.21 7.49
C LEU A 8 -3.38 7.63 7.13
N LEU A 9 -3.47 6.32 6.94
CA LEU A 9 -4.72 5.65 6.62
C LEU A 9 -5.70 5.71 7.81
N THR A 10 -5.23 5.54 9.05
CA THR A 10 -6.05 5.70 10.25
C THR A 10 -6.58 7.14 10.35
N ALA A 11 -5.69 8.13 10.25
CA ALA A 11 -6.08 9.54 10.33
C ALA A 11 -7.12 9.91 9.24
N PHE A 12 -6.96 9.42 8.02
CA PHE A 12 -7.87 9.73 6.92
C PHE A 12 -9.18 8.93 6.97
N TRP A 13 -9.10 7.59 7.01
CA TRP A 13 -10.26 6.71 6.86
C TRP A 13 -11.01 6.40 8.15
N VAL A 14 -10.32 6.40 9.30
CA VAL A 14 -10.95 6.09 10.60
C VAL A 14 -11.34 7.37 11.33
N GLU A 15 -10.45 8.36 11.36
CA GLU A 15 -10.65 9.59 12.13
C GLU A 15 -11.25 10.73 11.29
N GLY A 16 -11.26 10.63 9.96
CA GLY A 16 -11.80 11.66 9.06
C GLY A 16 -11.00 12.97 9.05
N ARG A 17 -9.73 12.93 9.42
CA ARG A 17 -8.85 14.11 9.46
C ARG A 17 -8.45 14.56 8.06
N PRO A 18 -8.29 15.87 7.81
CA PRO A 18 -7.92 16.40 6.50
C PRO A 18 -6.41 16.23 6.22
N THR A 19 -5.95 15.01 5.95
CA THR A 19 -4.53 14.67 5.74
C THR A 19 -3.90 15.29 4.49
N HIS A 20 -4.69 15.96 3.64
CA HIS A 20 -4.22 16.75 2.51
C HIS A 20 -3.75 18.16 2.92
N GLU A 21 -4.07 18.60 4.14
CA GLU A 21 -3.57 19.86 4.71
C GLU A 21 -2.21 19.66 5.38
N LEU A 22 -1.28 20.60 5.16
CA LEU A 22 0.10 20.47 5.63
C LEU A 22 0.23 20.32 7.15
N ASN A 23 -0.60 21.03 7.92
CA ASN A 23 -0.56 20.96 9.38
C ASN A 23 -0.97 19.58 9.88
N THR A 24 -2.13 19.08 9.42
CA THR A 24 -2.62 17.74 9.76
C THR A 24 -1.64 16.66 9.31
N LEU A 25 -1.09 16.78 8.09
CA LEU A 25 -0.08 15.87 7.57
C LEU A 25 1.16 15.86 8.48
N ARG A 26 1.67 17.03 8.87
CA ARG A 26 2.82 17.14 9.77
C ARG A 26 2.53 16.50 11.12
N GLU A 27 1.40 16.79 11.75
CA GLU A 27 1.02 16.21 13.04
C GLU A 27 1.00 14.68 13.02
N VAL A 28 0.42 14.08 11.97
CA VAL A 28 0.38 12.62 11.80
C VAL A 28 1.77 12.04 11.58
N LEU A 29 2.63 12.70 10.82
CA LEU A 29 4.01 12.24 10.60
C LEU A 29 4.87 12.37 11.86
N VAL A 30 4.75 13.47 12.60
CA VAL A 30 5.51 13.70 13.84
C VAL A 30 5.19 12.64 14.90
N SER A 31 3.92 12.21 15.00
CA SER A 31 3.52 11.22 16.01
C SER A 31 4.21 9.86 15.85
N VAL A 32 4.70 9.53 14.65
CA VAL A 32 5.37 8.25 14.36
C VAL A 32 6.84 8.36 13.93
N LEU A 33 7.30 9.54 13.49
CA LEU A 33 8.67 9.77 13.01
C LEU A 33 9.49 10.75 13.85
N GLY A 34 8.83 11.53 14.72
CA GLY A 34 9.43 12.68 15.40
C GLY A 34 9.58 13.91 14.49
N GLU A 35 9.88 15.06 15.10
CA GLU A 35 9.93 16.36 14.42
C GLU A 35 11.00 16.44 13.33
N SER A 36 12.26 16.15 13.66
CA SER A 36 13.39 16.32 12.74
C SER A 36 13.24 15.51 11.45
N THR A 37 12.82 14.24 11.55
CA THR A 37 12.58 13.37 10.40
C THR A 37 11.41 13.88 9.55
N THR A 38 10.35 14.35 10.22
CA THR A 38 9.16 14.86 9.52
C THR A 38 9.48 16.11 8.70
N ASP A 39 10.23 17.05 9.27
CA ASP A 39 10.58 18.30 8.58
C ASP A 39 11.46 18.04 7.34
N ASP A 40 12.41 17.09 7.42
CA ASP A 40 13.23 16.66 6.27
C ASP A 40 12.38 16.00 5.17
N ILE A 41 11.42 15.14 5.54
CA ILE A 41 10.50 14.49 4.59
C ILE A 41 9.59 15.52 3.92
N LEU A 42 9.01 16.45 4.67
CA LEU A 42 8.13 17.48 4.12
C LEU A 42 8.89 18.43 3.18
N LEU A 43 10.15 18.74 3.48
CA LEU A 43 11.00 19.50 2.57
C LEU A 43 11.26 18.72 1.27
N LYS A 44 11.60 17.43 1.37
CA LYS A 44 11.91 16.58 0.20
C LYS A 44 10.67 16.25 -0.64
N SER A 45 9.50 16.13 -0.03
CA SER A 45 8.25 15.78 -0.73
C SER A 45 7.82 16.87 -1.74
N GLY A 46 8.18 18.13 -1.49
CA GLY A 46 7.95 19.24 -2.42
C GLY A 46 8.90 19.27 -3.63
N SER A 47 9.98 18.48 -3.62
CA SER A 47 10.99 18.49 -4.67
C SER A 47 10.49 17.89 -5.99
N ASN A 48 11.07 18.33 -7.10
CA ASN A 48 10.77 17.75 -8.42
C ASN A 48 11.10 16.25 -8.46
N GLY A 49 12.21 15.83 -7.83
CA GLY A 49 12.59 14.41 -7.80
C GLY A 49 11.54 13.52 -7.11
N ALA A 50 10.92 13.99 -6.03
CA ALA A 50 9.84 13.25 -5.37
C ALA A 50 8.59 13.14 -6.25
N LYS A 51 8.22 14.23 -6.94
CA LYS A 51 7.08 14.24 -7.87
C LYS A 51 7.33 13.34 -9.08
N ASP A 52 8.52 13.41 -9.66
CA ASP A 52 8.91 12.59 -10.81
C ASP A 52 8.87 11.10 -10.45
N LEU A 53 9.36 10.73 -9.26
CA LEU A 53 9.28 9.36 -8.76
C LEU A 53 7.84 8.90 -8.55
N LEU A 54 6.98 9.75 -7.97
CA LEU A 54 5.55 9.44 -7.83
C LEU A 54 4.90 9.19 -9.19
N PHE A 55 5.11 10.09 -10.16
CA PHE A 55 4.57 9.93 -11.52
C PHE A 55 5.12 8.70 -12.23
N ALA A 56 6.41 8.40 -12.09
CA ALA A 56 7.03 7.23 -12.68
C ALA A 56 6.40 5.93 -12.13
N ASN A 57 6.20 5.85 -10.81
CA ASN A 57 5.55 4.70 -10.18
C ASN A 57 4.09 4.55 -10.62
N THR A 58 3.33 5.66 -10.73
CA THR A 58 1.96 5.62 -11.26
C THR A 58 1.92 5.15 -12.72
N LYS A 59 2.83 5.64 -13.56
CA LYS A 59 2.94 5.20 -14.96
C LYS A 59 3.31 3.73 -15.07
N ALA A 60 4.18 3.22 -14.20
CA ALA A 60 4.51 1.80 -14.17
C ALA A 60 3.27 0.96 -13.85
N ALA A 61 2.47 1.34 -12.85
CA ALA A 61 1.22 0.63 -12.55
C ALA A 61 0.23 0.65 -13.73
N LEU A 62 0.08 1.79 -14.40
CA LEU A 62 -0.78 1.89 -15.61
C LEU A 62 -0.26 1.02 -16.76
N ALA A 63 1.05 0.96 -16.97
CA ALA A 63 1.67 0.11 -17.98
C ALA A 63 1.45 -1.39 -17.72
N GLU A 64 1.32 -1.78 -16.44
CA GLU A 64 0.94 -3.14 -16.01
C GLU A 64 -0.56 -3.43 -16.16
N GLY A 65 -1.35 -2.46 -16.64
CA GLY A 65 -2.79 -2.60 -16.89
C GLY A 65 -3.69 -2.14 -15.73
N ALA A 66 -3.13 -1.49 -14.71
CA ALA A 66 -3.94 -1.02 -13.59
C ALA A 66 -5.00 0.00 -14.02
N PHE A 67 -6.25 -0.24 -13.67
CA PHE A 67 -7.37 0.69 -13.87
C PHE A 67 -8.01 1.15 -12.55
N GLY A 68 -7.49 0.65 -11.42
CA GLY A 68 -7.96 0.94 -10.07
C GLY A 68 -6.96 0.44 -9.02
N LEU A 69 -7.24 0.70 -7.74
CA LEU A 69 -6.41 0.29 -6.61
C LEU A 69 -7.25 -0.46 -5.54
N PRO A 70 -6.63 -1.37 -4.75
CA PRO A 70 -5.24 -1.80 -4.86
C PRO A 70 -4.98 -2.66 -6.12
N TRP A 71 -3.77 -2.58 -6.66
CA TRP A 71 -3.29 -3.39 -7.79
C TRP A 71 -2.00 -4.09 -7.38
N PHE A 72 -1.92 -5.39 -7.60
CA PHE A 72 -0.78 -6.22 -7.26
C PHE A 72 -0.16 -6.75 -8.53
N VAL A 73 1.17 -6.66 -8.66
CA VAL A 73 1.96 -7.38 -9.67
C VAL A 73 2.80 -8.41 -8.92
N ALA A 74 2.34 -9.66 -8.90
CA ALA A 74 2.92 -10.73 -8.11
C ALA A 74 3.86 -11.57 -8.96
N ARG A 75 5.16 -11.54 -8.64
CA ARG A 75 6.18 -12.41 -9.26
C ARG A 75 6.43 -13.62 -8.37
N ASN A 76 6.17 -14.82 -8.89
CA ASN A 76 6.39 -16.07 -8.16
C ASN A 76 7.84 -16.56 -8.24
N ASN A 77 8.14 -17.66 -7.54
CA ASN A 77 9.49 -18.25 -7.48
C ASN A 77 9.99 -18.83 -8.83
N GLN A 78 9.09 -19.05 -9.79
CA GLN A 78 9.43 -19.47 -11.15
C GLN A 78 9.74 -18.27 -12.07
N GLY A 79 9.64 -17.04 -11.55
CA GLY A 79 9.86 -15.82 -12.30
C GLY A 79 8.63 -15.32 -13.07
N ASN A 80 7.50 -16.02 -12.98
CA ASN A 80 6.25 -15.64 -13.66
C ASN A 80 5.54 -14.52 -12.89
N SER A 81 5.14 -13.47 -13.63
CA SER A 81 4.39 -12.34 -13.07
C SER A 81 2.93 -12.40 -13.51
N GLN A 82 2.02 -12.18 -12.56
CA GLN A 82 0.60 -12.01 -12.82
C GLN A 82 0.07 -10.80 -12.03
N SER A 83 -0.90 -10.10 -12.62
CA SER A 83 -1.53 -8.93 -12.01
C SER A 83 -2.90 -9.27 -11.42
N PHE A 84 -3.24 -8.64 -10.29
CA PHE A 84 -4.50 -8.83 -9.56
C PHE A 84 -5.03 -7.47 -9.10
N TRP A 85 -6.34 -7.25 -9.19
CA TRP A 85 -6.99 -6.00 -8.80
C TRP A 85 -7.93 -6.23 -7.63
N GLY A 86 -7.83 -5.45 -6.56
CA GLY A 86 -8.74 -5.53 -5.42
C GLY A 86 -8.22 -6.39 -4.28
N PHE A 87 -8.69 -6.07 -3.07
CA PHE A 87 -8.32 -6.77 -1.84
C PHE A 87 -8.95 -8.18 -1.76
N ASP A 88 -10.09 -8.38 -2.41
CA ASP A 88 -10.79 -9.65 -2.54
C ASP A 88 -9.97 -10.74 -3.26
N HIS A 89 -9.00 -10.36 -4.10
CA HIS A 89 -8.13 -11.28 -4.82
C HIS A 89 -6.87 -11.71 -4.05
N LEU A 90 -6.70 -11.35 -2.77
CA LEU A 90 -5.50 -11.71 -2.00
C LEU A 90 -5.25 -13.22 -1.90
N ALA A 91 -6.29 -14.05 -1.86
CA ALA A 91 -6.14 -15.50 -1.90
C ALA A 91 -5.48 -15.97 -3.20
N GLN A 92 -5.91 -15.44 -4.35
CA GLN A 92 -5.31 -15.77 -5.64
C GLN A 92 -3.86 -15.29 -5.75
N VAL A 93 -3.55 -14.13 -5.16
CA VAL A 93 -2.16 -13.63 -5.05
C VAL A 93 -1.31 -14.63 -4.28
N MET A 94 -1.79 -15.12 -3.13
CA MET A 94 -1.07 -16.09 -2.30
C MET A 94 -0.86 -17.42 -3.04
N ASP A 95 -1.89 -17.92 -3.71
CA ASP A 95 -1.84 -19.16 -4.51
C ASP A 95 -0.80 -19.03 -5.64
N HIS A 96 -0.82 -17.93 -6.40
CA HIS A 96 0.14 -17.68 -7.48
C HIS A 96 1.58 -17.58 -6.97
N LEU A 97 1.78 -16.97 -5.81
CA LEU A 97 3.09 -16.87 -5.15
C LEU A 97 3.55 -18.20 -4.54
N GLY A 98 2.67 -19.21 -4.45
CA GLY A 98 2.97 -20.49 -3.81
C GLY A 98 3.16 -20.37 -2.29
N LEU A 99 2.49 -19.41 -1.65
CA LEU A 99 2.57 -19.20 -0.22
C LEU A 99 1.67 -20.18 0.52
N GLU A 100 2.22 -20.89 1.50
CA GLU A 100 1.41 -21.77 2.34
C GLU A 100 0.50 -20.94 3.25
N VAL A 101 -0.80 -21.23 3.15
CA VAL A 101 -1.80 -20.72 4.09
C VAL A 101 -1.60 -21.41 5.44
N THR A 102 -1.15 -20.67 6.45
CA THR A 102 -0.96 -21.21 7.81
C THR A 102 -2.26 -21.71 8.41
N ASP A 103 -2.18 -22.63 9.37
CA ASP A 103 -3.38 -23.20 10.02
C ASP A 103 -4.25 -22.13 10.71
N SER A 104 -3.67 -21.01 11.14
CA SER A 104 -4.38 -19.84 11.65
C SER A 104 -5.27 -19.15 10.62
N ILE A 105 -4.88 -19.17 9.34
CA ILE A 105 -5.66 -18.61 8.22
C ILE A 105 -6.69 -19.64 7.73
N ARG A 106 -6.36 -20.94 7.80
CA ARG A 106 -7.30 -22.04 7.49
C ARG A 106 -8.43 -22.18 8.51
N ALA A 107 -8.17 -21.81 9.78
CA ALA A 107 -9.12 -21.93 10.89
C ALA A 107 -10.23 -20.85 10.90
N LEU A 108 -10.18 -19.85 10.02
CA LEU A 108 -11.32 -18.97 9.77
C LEU A 108 -12.49 -19.85 9.29
N GLU A 109 -13.68 -19.73 9.88
CA GLU A 109 -14.79 -20.71 9.83
C GLU A 109 -15.28 -21.14 8.42
N HIS A 110 -14.76 -20.56 7.35
CA HIS A 110 -15.07 -20.90 5.95
C HIS A 110 -13.82 -21.12 5.06
N GLY A 111 -12.61 -21.06 5.62
CA GLY A 111 -11.34 -20.94 4.90
C GLY A 111 -11.29 -19.65 4.09
N TRP A 112 -10.10 -19.09 3.87
CA TRP A 112 -9.97 -18.01 2.89
C TRP A 112 -10.19 -18.62 1.49
N ARG A 113 -11.43 -18.56 1.00
CA ARG A 113 -11.77 -18.97 -0.37
C ARG A 113 -11.66 -17.74 -1.24
N SER A 114 -10.95 -17.84 -2.36
CA SER A 114 -11.06 -16.87 -3.44
C SER A 114 -12.55 -16.62 -3.71
N MET A 115 -13.01 -15.38 -3.50
CA MET A 115 -14.27 -14.96 -4.08
C MET A 115 -13.91 -14.38 -5.43
N LEU A 116 -14.53 -14.95 -6.47
CA LEU A 116 -14.22 -14.87 -7.91
C LEU A 116 -13.18 -15.88 -8.38
#